data_AF-A0AAP0VN16-F1
#
_entry.id   AF-A0AAP0VN16-F1
#
_cell.length_a   1.000
_cell.length_b   1.000
_cell.length_c   1.000
_cell.angle_alpha   90.00
_cell.angle_beta   90.00
_cell.angle_gamma   90.00
#
_symmetry.space_group_name_H-M   'P 1'
#
loop_
_entity.id
_entity.type
_entity.pdbx_description
1 polymer ?
#
loop_
_entity_poly.entity_id
_entity_poly.type
_entity_poly.pdbx_seq_one_letter_code
_entity_poly.pdbx_strand_id
1 'polypeptide(L)'
;MPQENNIVFTTLDKTKWLELIVNSYQKYNAAGNNVSVYISFSDSISVKGLTPMHLVTLACLIQFLSDQGWKAFLSHNNNQAVDDYIYNDLRFSEYWSGQKNHVDANQSTHVFNLWRIKDQEKDLYANNVEAYFKKTYFKNKDLSVIHLSLTEAFYNVFDHASANDNAFSLIMYDEDKHILHAAIADFGIGIVQSVKNYIPSISCDKEALLKAAEYNFTVKSTDRNKGKGLDSILSCADIGGLCSGKALLVDIKGEKNVYDINFNFPGTLIYFEVDLSQMEDEEVLDSFEF
;
A
#
# COMPACT_ATOMS: atom_id res chain seq x y z
N MET A 1 25.27 20.34 19.96
CA MET A 1 25.20 19.30 18.91
C MET A 1 23.91 19.55 18.17
N PRO A 2 23.88 19.63 16.83
CA PRO A 2 22.61 19.78 16.12
C PRO A 2 21.74 18.58 16.50
N GLN A 3 20.49 18.85 16.87
CA GLN A 3 19.52 17.80 17.16
C GLN A 3 19.36 16.98 15.88
N GLU A 4 19.91 15.77 15.85
CA GLU A 4 19.87 14.95 14.64
C GLU A 4 18.42 14.65 14.29
N ASN A 5 18.01 14.99 13.05
CA ASN A 5 16.69 14.67 12.54
C ASN A 5 16.62 13.17 12.28
N ASN A 6 16.33 12.41 13.32
CA ASN A 6 16.28 10.96 13.26
C ASN A 6 14.83 10.47 13.31
N ILE A 7 14.52 9.47 12.50
CA ILE A 7 13.30 8.67 12.54
C ILE A 7 13.75 7.24 12.85
N VAL A 8 13.33 6.70 14.00
CA VAL A 8 13.78 5.38 14.46
C VAL A 8 12.57 4.46 14.57
N PHE A 9 12.51 3.47 13.69
CA PHE A 9 11.50 2.42 13.74
C PHE A 9 11.90 1.36 14.75
N THR A 10 11.08 1.15 15.77
CA THR A 10 11.41 0.27 16.91
C THR A 10 10.53 -0.98 17.04
N THR A 11 9.48 -1.07 16.24
CA THR A 11 8.52 -2.17 16.28
C THR A 11 7.89 -2.41 14.90
N LEU A 12 7.48 -3.66 14.65
CA LEU A 12 6.69 -4.09 13.50
C LEU A 12 5.18 -4.12 13.80
N ASP A 13 4.77 -3.65 14.98
CA ASP A 13 3.36 -3.49 15.30
C ASP A 13 2.71 -2.48 14.34
N LYS A 14 1.66 -2.90 13.62
CA LYS A 14 1.05 -2.11 12.55
C LYS A 14 0.61 -0.72 13.05
N THR A 15 -0.04 -0.66 14.22
CA THR A 15 -0.56 0.60 14.78
C THR A 15 0.56 1.55 15.17
N LYS A 16 1.57 1.06 15.92
CA LYS A 16 2.72 1.89 16.34
C LYS A 16 3.58 2.33 15.15
N TRP A 17 3.71 1.48 14.14
CA TRP A 17 4.40 1.85 12.90
C TRP A 17 3.69 3.02 12.22
N LEU A 18 2.37 2.92 12.00
CA LEU A 18 1.58 3.98 11.39
C LEU A 18 1.59 5.26 12.22
N GLU A 19 1.54 5.15 13.55
CA GLU A 19 1.65 6.31 14.44
C GLU A 19 3.00 7.03 14.25
N LEU A 20 4.12 6.31 14.13
CA LEU A 20 5.43 6.90 13.84
C LEU A 20 5.48 7.53 12.44
N ILE A 21 4.88 6.90 11.43
CA ILE A 21 4.75 7.46 10.08
C ILE A 21 4.02 8.81 10.14
N VAL A 22 2.86 8.87 10.81
CA VAL A 22 2.05 10.08 10.92
C VAL A 22 2.76 11.17 11.73
N ASN A 23 3.38 10.80 12.85
CA ASN A 23 4.15 11.75 13.66
C ASN A 23 5.32 12.35 12.85
N SER A 24 5.97 11.54 12.02
CA SER A 24 7.04 11.99 11.14
C SER A 24 6.50 12.91 10.03
N TYR A 25 5.40 12.54 9.39
CA TYR A 25 4.71 13.38 8.41
C TYR A 25 4.40 14.77 9.00
N GLN A 26 3.80 14.81 10.19
CA GLN A 26 3.46 16.07 10.87
C GLN A 26 4.71 16.88 11.24
N LYS A 27 5.73 16.23 11.80
CA LYS A 27 6.99 16.87 12.20
C LYS A 27 7.71 17.54 11.04
N TYR A 28 7.73 16.89 9.87
CA TYR A 28 8.47 17.34 8.70
C TYR A 28 7.59 18.04 7.64
N ASN A 29 6.36 18.46 8.01
CA ASN A 29 5.47 19.26 7.16
C ASN A 29 5.88 20.73 6.99
N ALA A 30 7.15 21.03 7.24
CA ALA A 30 7.77 22.31 6.99
C ALA A 30 8.88 22.13 5.95
N ALA A 31 9.23 23.23 5.26
CA ALA A 31 10.30 23.20 4.27
C ALA A 31 11.62 22.73 4.88
N GLY A 32 12.17 21.65 4.34
CA GLY A 32 13.39 21.01 4.84
C GLY A 32 14.68 21.73 4.49
N ASN A 33 14.67 22.62 3.49
CA ASN A 33 15.83 23.42 3.08
C ASN A 33 17.11 22.59 2.88
N ASN A 34 16.98 21.40 2.29
CA ASN A 34 18.06 20.43 2.06
C ASN A 34 18.73 19.86 3.31
N VAL A 35 18.09 19.99 4.49
CA VAL A 35 18.57 19.38 5.73
C VAL A 35 18.35 17.86 5.68
N SER A 36 19.33 17.11 6.19
CA SER A 36 19.27 15.64 6.24
C SER A 36 18.30 15.15 7.31
N VAL A 37 17.59 14.06 6.99
CA VAL A 37 16.80 13.25 7.91
C VAL A 37 17.30 11.81 7.80
N TYR A 38 17.67 11.21 8.92
CA TYR A 38 18.17 9.84 8.96
C TYR A 38 17.07 8.90 9.46
N ILE A 39 16.79 7.88 8.67
CA ILE A 39 15.84 6.82 8.99
C ILE A 39 16.65 5.60 9.42
N SER A 40 16.27 4.98 10.54
CA SER A 40 16.96 3.81 11.09
C SER A 40 15.97 2.81 11.67
N PHE A 41 16.42 1.56 11.79
CA PHE A 41 15.65 0.46 12.35
C PHE A 41 16.41 -0.11 13.55
N SER A 42 15.72 -0.40 14.65
CA SER A 42 16.36 -1.08 15.78
C SER A 42 16.50 -2.59 15.54
N ASP A 43 17.31 -3.25 16.37
CA ASP A 43 17.56 -4.71 16.32
C ASP A 43 16.30 -5.58 16.48
N SER A 44 15.22 -5.02 17.06
CA SER A 44 13.92 -5.69 17.18
C SER A 44 13.17 -5.84 15.85
N ILE A 45 13.57 -5.12 14.81
CA ILE A 45 12.97 -5.22 13.48
C ILE A 45 13.65 -6.38 12.72
N SER A 46 12.85 -7.29 12.19
CA SER A 46 13.36 -8.38 11.35
C SER A 46 12.85 -8.23 9.92
N VAL A 47 13.68 -8.59 8.93
CA VAL A 47 13.30 -8.60 7.52
C VAL A 47 12.04 -9.44 7.28
N LYS A 48 11.97 -10.65 7.89
CA LYS A 48 10.83 -11.56 7.76
C LYS A 48 9.51 -10.99 8.30
N GLY A 49 9.57 -10.02 9.20
CA GLY A 49 8.38 -9.39 9.77
C GLY A 49 7.97 -8.10 9.06
N LEU A 50 8.78 -7.60 8.12
CA LEU A 50 8.36 -6.51 7.24
C LEU A 50 7.30 -7.03 6.27
N THR A 51 6.28 -6.23 6.07
CA THR A 51 5.14 -6.55 5.19
C THR A 51 5.01 -5.44 4.18
N PRO A 52 4.21 -5.64 3.11
CA PRO A 52 3.97 -4.57 2.14
C PRO A 52 3.51 -3.27 2.78
N MET A 53 2.63 -3.32 3.79
CA MET A 53 2.15 -2.14 4.52
C MET A 53 3.30 -1.31 5.11
N HIS A 54 4.26 -1.98 5.76
CA HIS A 54 5.44 -1.31 6.34
C HIS A 54 6.25 -0.58 5.26
N LEU A 55 6.50 -1.25 4.13
CA LEU A 55 7.37 -0.73 3.08
C LEU A 55 6.72 0.36 2.24
N VAL A 56 5.43 0.23 1.88
CA VAL A 56 4.75 1.27 1.10
C VAL A 56 4.57 2.56 1.90
N THR A 57 4.28 2.45 3.20
CA THR A 57 4.16 3.64 4.07
C THR A 57 5.51 4.31 4.32
N LEU A 58 6.59 3.52 4.44
CA LEU A 58 7.95 4.04 4.44
C LEU A 58 8.28 4.77 3.14
N ALA A 59 7.97 4.19 1.98
CA ALA A 59 8.17 4.82 0.68
C ALA A 59 7.40 6.14 0.56
N CYS A 60 6.14 6.17 1.03
CA CYS A 60 5.35 7.40 1.04
C CYS A 60 5.99 8.50 1.91
N LEU A 61 6.52 8.12 3.08
CA LEU A 61 7.24 9.03 3.95
C LEU A 61 8.53 9.56 3.31
N ILE A 62 9.33 8.71 2.66
CA ILE A 62 10.55 9.14 1.95
C ILE A 62 10.20 10.11 0.81
N GLN A 63 9.15 9.81 0.04
CA GLN A 63 8.68 10.69 -1.03
C GLN A 63 8.23 12.05 -0.45
N PHE A 64 7.42 12.04 0.59
CA PHE A 64 6.98 13.26 1.27
C PHE A 64 8.15 14.12 1.77
N LEU A 65 9.14 13.50 2.40
CA LEU A 65 10.35 14.19 2.85
C LEU A 65 11.06 14.86 1.66
N SER A 66 11.22 14.15 0.55
CA SER A 66 11.80 14.68 -0.69
C SER A 66 10.99 15.87 -1.23
N ASP A 67 9.67 15.76 -1.29
CA ASP A 67 8.77 16.80 -1.80
C ASP A 67 8.83 18.08 -0.95
N GLN A 68 9.02 17.93 0.37
CA GLN A 68 9.23 19.03 1.31
C GLN A 68 10.67 19.56 1.33
N GLY A 69 11.57 19.01 0.50
CA GLY A 69 12.96 19.45 0.39
C GLY A 69 13.87 18.96 1.52
N TRP A 70 13.50 17.89 2.24
CA TRP A 70 14.38 17.16 3.15
C TRP A 70 15.18 16.11 2.39
N LYS A 71 16.41 15.83 2.85
CA LYS A 71 17.25 14.75 2.30
C LYS A 71 17.16 13.52 3.18
N ALA A 72 16.34 12.55 2.80
CA ALA A 72 16.19 11.29 3.53
C ALA A 72 17.38 10.35 3.26
N PHE A 73 17.93 9.76 4.32
CA PHE A 73 19.00 8.76 4.26
C PHE A 73 18.65 7.57 5.15
N LEU A 74 18.90 6.35 4.67
CA LEU A 74 18.90 5.17 5.53
C LEU A 74 20.24 5.11 6.30
N SER A 75 20.15 5.11 7.63
CA SER A 75 21.31 5.06 8.52
C SER A 75 21.71 3.62 8.76
N HIS A 76 22.92 3.27 8.32
CA HIS A 76 23.45 1.90 8.30
C HIS A 76 23.90 1.38 9.67
N ASN A 77 23.67 2.13 10.75
CA ASN A 77 24.40 1.95 12.00
C ASN A 77 23.70 1.03 13.00
N ASN A 78 22.43 0.67 12.78
CA ASN A 78 21.62 0.02 13.81
C ASN A 78 21.06 -1.35 13.42
N ASN A 79 20.73 -1.62 12.15
CA ASN A 79 20.22 -2.93 11.74
C ASN A 79 20.55 -3.23 10.27
N GLN A 80 21.79 -3.65 10.06
CA GLN A 80 22.36 -3.84 8.71
C GLN A 80 21.53 -4.79 7.84
N ALA A 81 20.93 -5.84 8.40
CA ALA A 81 20.13 -6.79 7.61
C ALA A 81 18.88 -6.13 7.00
N VAL A 82 18.22 -5.26 7.76
CA VAL A 82 17.06 -4.49 7.28
C VAL A 82 17.50 -3.40 6.31
N ASP A 83 18.60 -2.73 6.59
CA ASP A 83 19.15 -1.68 5.72
C ASP A 83 19.55 -2.27 4.36
N ASP A 84 20.25 -3.41 4.34
CA ASP A 84 20.64 -4.12 3.13
C ASP A 84 19.42 -4.62 2.35
N TYR A 85 18.40 -5.13 3.05
CA TYR A 85 17.16 -5.55 2.40
C TYR A 85 16.47 -4.38 1.68
N ILE A 86 16.27 -3.24 2.35
CA ILE A 86 15.57 -2.10 1.76
C ILE A 86 16.43 -1.42 0.68
N TYR A 87 17.72 -1.22 0.94
CA TYR A 87 18.60 -0.45 0.05
C TYR A 87 19.15 -1.28 -1.12
N ASN A 88 19.63 -2.51 -0.86
CA ASN A 88 20.32 -3.33 -1.85
C ASN A 88 19.40 -4.34 -2.54
N ASP A 89 18.49 -4.98 -1.80
CA ASP A 89 17.58 -5.98 -2.40
C ASP A 89 16.37 -5.30 -3.06
N LEU A 90 15.62 -4.49 -2.30
CA LEU A 90 14.48 -3.73 -2.81
C LEU A 90 14.88 -2.47 -3.59
N ARG A 91 16.16 -2.09 -3.58
CA ARG A 91 16.72 -1.01 -4.42
C ARG A 91 15.98 0.32 -4.27
N PHE A 92 15.54 0.66 -3.06
CA PHE A 92 14.77 1.87 -2.79
C PHE A 92 15.46 3.14 -3.34
N SER A 93 16.79 3.20 -3.32
CA SER A 93 17.53 4.36 -3.84
C SER A 93 17.23 4.69 -5.31
N GLU A 94 16.85 3.72 -6.15
CA GLU A 94 16.63 3.93 -7.58
C GLU A 94 15.32 4.68 -7.90
N TYR A 95 14.35 4.68 -6.99
CA TYR A 95 13.08 5.40 -7.18
C TYR A 95 13.28 6.92 -7.06
N TRP A 96 14.24 7.37 -6.24
CA TRP A 96 14.53 8.79 -6.04
C TRP A 96 15.76 9.26 -6.84
N SER A 97 16.86 8.51 -6.81
CA SER A 97 18.09 8.89 -7.53
C SER A 97 18.04 8.52 -9.02
N GLY A 98 17.45 7.37 -9.35
CA GLY A 98 17.28 6.89 -10.72
C GLY A 98 15.99 7.33 -11.39
N GLN A 99 15.09 8.00 -10.66
CA GLN A 99 13.76 8.45 -11.11
C GLN A 99 12.92 7.34 -11.74
N LYS A 100 13.10 6.09 -11.29
CA LYS A 100 12.34 4.95 -11.80
C LYS A 100 10.99 4.86 -11.10
N ASN A 101 9.98 4.39 -11.84
CA ASN A 101 8.67 4.08 -11.26
C ASN A 101 8.61 2.64 -10.74
N HIS A 102 9.43 1.75 -11.28
CA HIS A 102 9.53 0.36 -10.86
C HIS A 102 10.95 -0.17 -11.09
N VAL A 103 11.43 -1.02 -10.16
CA VAL A 103 12.66 -1.81 -10.32
C VAL A 103 12.44 -3.20 -9.77
N ASP A 104 12.92 -4.21 -10.49
CA ASP A 104 12.95 -5.58 -9.95
C ASP A 104 13.84 -5.63 -8.70
N ALA A 105 13.42 -6.46 -7.73
CA ALA A 105 14.25 -6.82 -6.60
C ALA A 105 15.50 -7.55 -7.09
N ASN A 106 16.62 -7.40 -6.36
CA ASN A 106 17.89 -7.98 -6.76
C ASN A 106 17.95 -9.49 -6.51
N GLN A 107 17.50 -9.92 -5.33
CA GLN A 107 17.58 -11.30 -4.85
C GLN A 107 16.20 -11.88 -4.50
N SER A 108 15.28 -11.06 -4.00
CA SER A 108 13.94 -11.53 -3.61
C SER A 108 13.07 -11.88 -4.81
N THR A 109 12.91 -13.18 -5.07
CA THR A 109 12.15 -13.69 -6.23
C THR A 109 10.65 -13.65 -6.07
N HIS A 110 10.12 -13.70 -4.83
CA HIS A 110 8.67 -13.75 -4.54
C HIS A 110 8.09 -12.37 -4.24
N VAL A 111 8.86 -11.31 -4.48
CA VAL A 111 8.49 -9.94 -4.18
C VAL A 111 8.31 -9.21 -5.50
N PHE A 112 7.07 -8.78 -5.77
CA PHE A 112 6.86 -7.70 -6.72
C PHE A 112 7.21 -6.42 -6.00
N ASN A 113 8.42 -5.98 -6.28
CA ASN A 113 9.04 -4.86 -5.61
C ASN A 113 8.20 -3.58 -5.77
N LEU A 114 8.57 -2.58 -4.98
CA LEU A 114 7.89 -1.30 -4.90
C LEU A 114 7.57 -0.75 -6.30
N TRP A 115 6.41 -0.13 -6.45
CA TRP A 115 6.07 0.57 -7.66
C TRP A 115 5.47 1.90 -7.29
N ARG A 116 6.10 2.98 -7.77
CA ARG A 116 5.55 4.33 -7.73
C ARG A 116 4.49 4.40 -8.83
N ILE A 117 3.24 4.36 -8.42
CA ILE A 117 2.16 4.24 -9.38
C ILE A 117 1.96 5.60 -10.06
N LYS A 118 1.84 5.58 -11.39
CA LYS A 118 1.53 6.76 -12.21
C LYS A 118 0.16 6.56 -12.84
N ASP A 119 -0.58 7.65 -13.04
CA ASP A 119 -1.95 7.60 -13.55
C ASP A 119 -2.08 6.85 -14.89
N GLN A 120 -1.07 6.96 -15.75
CA GLN A 120 -1.02 6.31 -17.06
C GLN A 120 -0.61 4.83 -17.03
N GLU A 121 -0.09 4.33 -15.90
CA GLU A 121 0.52 3.00 -15.76
C GLU A 121 -0.33 2.01 -14.95
N LYS A 122 -1.50 2.42 -14.45
CA LYS A 122 -2.36 1.65 -13.53
C LYS A 122 -2.76 0.28 -14.08
N ASP A 123 -3.34 0.26 -15.29
CA ASP A 123 -3.83 -0.99 -15.89
C ASP A 123 -2.66 -1.93 -16.25
N LEU A 124 -1.52 -1.35 -16.63
CA LEU A 124 -0.30 -2.11 -16.94
C LEU A 124 0.21 -2.85 -15.69
N TYR A 125 0.15 -2.20 -14.52
CA TYR A 125 0.53 -2.82 -13.25
C TYR A 125 -0.30 -4.06 -12.95
N ALA A 126 -1.62 -3.93 -12.92
CA ALA A 126 -2.52 -5.02 -12.54
C ALA A 126 -2.37 -6.22 -13.50
N ASN A 127 -2.22 -5.95 -14.80
CA ASN A 127 -1.93 -6.98 -15.80
C ASN A 127 -0.59 -7.68 -15.56
N ASN A 128 0.47 -6.94 -15.22
CA ASN A 128 1.79 -7.53 -14.97
C ASN A 128 1.80 -8.44 -13.73
N VAL A 129 1.08 -8.06 -12.68
CA VAL A 129 0.95 -8.88 -11.47
C VAL A 129 0.23 -10.19 -11.77
N GLU A 130 -0.93 -10.13 -12.43
CA GLU A 130 -1.69 -11.33 -12.81
C GLU A 130 -0.84 -12.27 -13.68
N ALA A 131 -0.20 -11.71 -14.73
CA ALA A 131 0.60 -12.48 -15.67
C ALA A 131 1.76 -13.21 -14.98
N TYR A 132 2.46 -12.57 -14.03
CA TYR A 132 3.54 -13.22 -13.29
C TYR A 132 3.00 -14.32 -12.36
N PHE A 133 1.91 -14.09 -11.62
CA PHE A 133 1.40 -15.11 -10.71
C PHE A 133 0.88 -16.34 -11.47
N LYS A 134 0.19 -16.14 -12.60
CA LYS A 134 -0.21 -17.23 -13.50
C LYS A 134 0.98 -17.99 -14.06
N LYS A 135 2.03 -17.29 -14.50
CA LYS A 135 3.22 -17.93 -15.08
C LYS A 135 4.04 -18.73 -14.05
N THR A 136 4.18 -18.19 -12.84
CA THR A 136 5.17 -18.66 -11.86
C THR A 136 4.58 -19.66 -10.87
N TYR A 137 3.37 -19.42 -10.35
CA TYR A 137 2.80 -20.19 -9.24
C TYR A 137 1.49 -20.87 -9.58
N PHE A 138 0.63 -20.25 -10.40
CA PHE A 138 -0.76 -20.67 -10.54
C PHE A 138 -1.21 -20.76 -12.00
N LYS A 139 -0.64 -21.71 -12.75
CA LYS A 139 -0.92 -21.87 -14.20
C LYS A 139 -2.39 -22.14 -14.54
N ASN A 140 -3.17 -22.68 -13.60
CA ASN A 140 -4.54 -23.13 -13.82
C ASN A 140 -5.54 -22.55 -12.79
N LYS A 141 -5.16 -21.53 -11.99
CA LYS A 141 -6.08 -20.91 -11.02
C LYS A 141 -6.68 -19.64 -11.62
N ASP A 142 -7.95 -19.39 -11.30
CA ASP A 142 -8.57 -18.12 -11.61
C ASP A 142 -8.05 -17.03 -10.68
N LEU A 143 -7.16 -16.18 -11.21
CA LEU A 143 -6.62 -15.00 -10.50
C LEU A 143 -7.36 -13.70 -10.86
N SER A 144 -8.45 -13.78 -11.61
CA SER A 144 -9.23 -12.60 -12.04
C SER A 144 -9.69 -11.75 -10.85
N VAL A 145 -10.00 -12.42 -9.73
CA VAL A 145 -10.35 -11.80 -8.47
C VAL A 145 -9.22 -10.91 -7.94
N ILE A 146 -7.97 -11.39 -7.94
CA ILE A 146 -6.81 -10.62 -7.48
C ILE A 146 -6.56 -9.43 -8.40
N HIS A 147 -6.65 -9.65 -9.72
CA HIS A 147 -6.52 -8.58 -10.71
C HIS A 147 -7.57 -7.48 -10.48
N LEU A 148 -8.83 -7.86 -10.26
CA LEU A 148 -9.92 -6.93 -9.98
C LEU A 148 -9.66 -6.18 -8.67
N SER A 149 -9.31 -6.88 -7.58
CA SER A 149 -9.03 -6.25 -6.28
C SER A 149 -7.86 -5.27 -6.38
N LEU A 150 -6.76 -5.62 -7.06
CA LEU A 150 -5.63 -4.73 -7.26
C LEU A 150 -6.01 -3.50 -8.08
N THR A 151 -6.72 -3.71 -9.19
CA THR A 151 -7.21 -2.63 -10.07
C THR A 151 -8.06 -1.65 -9.27
N GLU A 152 -9.03 -2.14 -8.52
CA GLU A 152 -9.89 -1.31 -7.68
C GLU A 152 -9.12 -0.63 -6.54
N ALA A 153 -8.12 -1.28 -5.95
CA ALA A 153 -7.26 -0.65 -4.94
C ALA A 153 -6.49 0.53 -5.54
N PHE A 154 -5.99 0.38 -6.77
CA PHE A 154 -5.34 1.48 -7.49
C PHE A 154 -6.32 2.59 -7.81
N TYR A 155 -7.51 2.32 -8.33
CA TYR A 155 -8.47 3.37 -8.61
C TYR A 155 -8.89 4.11 -7.33
N ASN A 156 -9.12 3.41 -6.21
CA ASN A 156 -9.48 4.05 -4.94
C ASN A 156 -8.34 4.90 -4.37
N VAL A 157 -7.10 4.42 -4.43
CA VAL A 157 -5.96 5.25 -4.00
C VAL A 157 -5.77 6.42 -4.96
N PHE A 158 -5.88 6.24 -6.28
CA PHE A 158 -5.56 7.29 -7.25
C PHE A 158 -6.64 8.34 -7.48
N ASP A 159 -7.90 7.93 -7.59
CA ASP A 159 -9.01 8.85 -7.83
C ASP A 159 -9.20 9.81 -6.63
N HIS A 160 -8.69 9.38 -5.46
CA HIS A 160 -8.64 10.10 -4.19
C HIS A 160 -7.24 10.60 -3.81
N ALA A 161 -6.18 10.25 -4.55
CA ALA A 161 -4.83 10.63 -4.18
C ALA A 161 -4.69 12.14 -4.30
N SER A 162 -4.83 12.72 -5.49
CA SER A 162 -4.25 14.07 -5.74
C SER A 162 -2.83 14.19 -5.13
N ALA A 163 -2.10 13.06 -5.04
CA ALA A 163 -0.98 12.87 -4.12
C ALA A 163 0.35 13.29 -4.75
N ASN A 164 0.32 13.96 -5.90
CA ASN A 164 1.50 14.54 -6.56
C ASN A 164 2.71 13.58 -6.60
N ASP A 165 2.52 12.37 -7.17
CA ASP A 165 3.53 11.30 -7.26
C ASP A 165 3.86 10.53 -5.97
N ASN A 166 3.19 10.83 -4.86
CA ASN A 166 3.31 10.12 -3.61
C ASN A 166 2.25 9.02 -3.45
N ALA A 167 2.37 7.99 -4.29
CA ALA A 167 1.55 6.78 -4.23
C ALA A 167 2.37 5.56 -4.61
N PHE A 168 2.34 4.52 -3.77
CA PHE A 168 3.18 3.34 -3.91
C PHE A 168 2.41 2.05 -3.64
N SER A 169 2.77 0.99 -4.35
CA SER A 169 2.34 -0.38 -4.06
C SER A 169 3.50 -1.34 -3.97
N LEU A 170 3.29 -2.43 -3.23
CA LEU A 170 4.20 -3.56 -3.14
C LEU A 170 3.37 -4.84 -2.92
N ILE A 171 3.80 -5.94 -3.52
CA ILE A 171 3.19 -7.27 -3.32
C ILE A 171 4.29 -8.27 -2.95
N MET A 172 4.03 -9.06 -1.92
CA MET A 172 4.88 -10.17 -1.51
C MET A 172 4.08 -11.46 -1.54
N TYR A 173 4.74 -12.55 -1.87
CA TYR A 173 4.18 -13.88 -1.79
C TYR A 173 4.97 -14.73 -0.80
N ASP A 174 4.27 -15.26 0.21
CA ASP A 174 4.79 -16.26 1.15
C ASP A 174 4.49 -17.65 0.57
N GLU A 175 5.50 -18.29 -0.02
CA GLU A 175 5.34 -19.60 -0.65
C GLU A 175 4.98 -20.70 0.35
N ASP A 176 5.56 -20.64 1.56
CA ASP A 176 5.36 -21.68 2.58
C ASP A 176 3.91 -21.70 3.08
N LYS A 177 3.28 -20.51 3.14
CA LYS A 177 1.89 -20.36 3.56
C LYS A 177 0.90 -20.24 2.40
N HIS A 178 1.39 -20.08 1.18
CA HIS A 178 0.61 -19.70 0.00
C HIS A 178 -0.18 -18.39 0.15
N ILE A 179 0.31 -17.45 0.95
CA ILE A 179 -0.36 -16.17 1.20
C ILE A 179 0.23 -15.06 0.33
N LEU A 180 -0.62 -14.38 -0.42
CA LEU A 180 -0.30 -13.12 -1.09
C LEU A 180 -0.58 -11.96 -0.15
N HIS A 181 0.45 -11.17 0.12
CA HIS A 181 0.34 -9.91 0.84
C HIS A 181 0.45 -8.76 -0.14
N ALA A 182 -0.48 -7.81 -0.08
CA ALA A 182 -0.42 -6.61 -0.90
C ALA A 182 -0.68 -5.37 -0.04
N ALA A 183 -0.04 -4.26 -0.40
CA ALA A 183 -0.40 -2.95 0.10
C ALA A 183 -0.28 -1.88 -0.97
N ILE A 184 -1.12 -0.86 -0.84
CA ILE A 184 -1.12 0.36 -1.63
C ILE A 184 -1.31 1.52 -0.66
N ALA A 185 -0.47 2.54 -0.74
CA ALA A 185 -0.63 3.74 0.07
C ALA A 185 -0.34 5.01 -0.73
N ASP A 186 -0.97 6.11 -0.32
CA ASP A 186 -0.70 7.47 -0.78
C ASP A 186 -0.71 8.46 0.39
N PHE A 187 -0.01 9.60 0.25
CA PHE A 187 -0.12 10.74 1.18
C PHE A 187 -0.87 11.92 0.54
N GLY A 188 -2.04 11.63 -0.03
CA GLY A 188 -2.94 12.56 -0.68
C GLY A 188 -4.06 13.11 0.20
N ILE A 189 -5.18 13.51 -0.44
CA ILE A 189 -6.36 14.00 0.30
C ILE A 189 -7.06 12.88 1.09
N GLY A 190 -6.94 11.64 0.63
CA GLY A 190 -7.50 10.46 1.27
C GLY A 190 -8.97 10.19 0.93
N ILE A 191 -9.36 8.93 1.04
CA ILE A 191 -10.72 8.47 0.73
C ILE A 191 -11.76 9.08 1.66
N VAL A 192 -11.45 9.24 2.96
CA VAL A 192 -12.38 9.83 3.94
C VAL A 192 -12.71 11.27 3.58
N GLN A 193 -11.70 12.11 3.30
CA GLN A 193 -11.94 13.49 2.92
C GLN A 193 -12.65 13.58 1.57
N SER A 194 -12.32 12.70 0.62
CA SER A 194 -13.01 12.62 -0.67
C SER A 194 -14.50 12.34 -0.52
N VAL A 195 -14.87 11.37 0.32
CA VAL A 195 -16.27 11.04 0.61
C VAL A 195 -16.99 12.20 1.29
N LYS A 196 -16.37 12.84 2.29
CA LYS A 196 -16.98 14.00 2.98
C LYS A 196 -17.19 15.19 2.04
N ASN A 197 -16.27 15.43 1.11
CA ASN A 197 -16.43 16.47 0.09
C ASN A 197 -17.60 16.16 -0.85
N TYR A 198 -17.84 14.89 -1.15
CA TYR A 198 -18.93 14.44 -2.02
C TYR A 198 -20.29 14.37 -1.31
N ILE A 199 -20.30 13.96 -0.04
CA ILE A 199 -21.49 13.85 0.80
C ILE A 199 -21.26 14.70 2.06
N PRO A 200 -21.51 16.02 2.02
CA PRO A 200 -21.23 16.94 3.12
C PRO A 200 -22.01 16.67 4.42
N SER A 201 -23.07 15.84 4.36
CA SER A 201 -23.80 15.40 5.55
C SER A 201 -23.02 14.40 6.40
N ILE A 202 -22.06 13.68 5.81
CA ILE A 202 -21.15 12.80 6.53
C ILE A 202 -20.04 13.66 7.15
N SER A 203 -20.00 13.69 8.48
CA SER A 203 -19.01 14.51 9.23
C SER A 203 -17.95 13.68 9.94
N CYS A 204 -18.22 12.39 10.16
CA CYS A 204 -17.34 11.46 10.87
C CYS A 204 -16.43 10.68 9.92
N ASP A 205 -15.17 10.46 10.29
CA ASP A 205 -14.22 9.67 9.48
C ASP A 205 -14.67 8.22 9.34
N LYS A 206 -15.15 7.58 10.43
CA LYS A 206 -15.65 6.20 10.39
C LYS A 206 -16.85 6.04 9.47
N GLU A 207 -17.78 6.99 9.48
CA GLU A 207 -18.95 6.98 8.62
C GLU A 207 -18.55 7.16 7.15
N ALA A 208 -17.62 8.08 6.87
CA ALA A 208 -17.07 8.25 5.53
C ALA A 208 -16.33 6.99 5.03
N LEU A 209 -15.59 6.33 5.92
CA LEU A 209 -14.86 5.10 5.62
C LEU A 209 -15.79 3.92 5.35
N LEU A 210 -16.85 3.77 6.17
CA LEU A 210 -17.91 2.78 5.93
C LEU A 210 -18.61 3.04 4.61
N LYS A 211 -18.95 4.31 4.32
CA LYS A 211 -19.57 4.69 3.06
C LYS A 211 -18.68 4.37 1.86
N ALA A 212 -17.38 4.62 1.97
CA ALA A 212 -16.40 4.25 0.95
C ALA A 212 -16.33 2.74 0.70
N ALA A 213 -16.58 1.93 1.73
CA ALA A 213 -16.57 0.48 1.66
C ALA A 213 -17.92 -0.15 1.26
N GLU A 214 -18.96 0.66 1.01
CA GLU A 214 -20.25 0.16 0.54
C GLU A 214 -20.17 -0.34 -0.91
N TYR A 215 -20.85 -1.45 -1.18
CA TYR A 215 -21.01 -1.98 -2.52
C TYR A 215 -21.66 -0.94 -3.44
N ASN A 216 -21.15 -0.79 -4.67
CA ASN A 216 -21.61 0.17 -5.68
C ASN A 216 -21.40 1.65 -5.34
N PHE A 217 -20.58 1.98 -4.35
CA PHE A 217 -20.25 3.37 -4.03
C PHE A 217 -18.96 3.83 -4.73
N THR A 218 -19.00 5.03 -5.33
CA THR A 218 -17.83 5.74 -5.83
C THR A 218 -18.07 7.26 -5.79
N VAL A 219 -17.04 8.04 -5.48
CA VAL A 219 -17.08 9.51 -5.52
C VAL A 219 -16.87 10.05 -6.95
N LYS A 220 -16.31 9.23 -7.86
CA LYS A 220 -16.10 9.58 -9.27
C LYS A 220 -16.49 8.40 -10.16
N SER A 221 -17.63 8.51 -10.82
CA SER A 221 -18.00 7.62 -11.92
C SER A 221 -17.09 7.92 -13.11
N THR A 222 -16.05 7.12 -13.32
CA THR A 222 -15.39 7.01 -14.62
C THR A 222 -16.02 5.84 -15.38
N ASP A 223 -15.98 5.82 -16.71
CA ASP A 223 -16.51 4.72 -17.54
C ASP A 223 -15.95 3.32 -17.17
N ARG A 224 -14.90 3.27 -16.33
CA ARG A 224 -14.25 2.04 -15.83
C ARG A 224 -14.70 1.63 -14.43
N ASN A 225 -15.10 2.56 -13.56
CA ASN A 225 -15.51 2.27 -12.19
C ASN A 225 -16.98 1.78 -12.16
N LYS A 226 -17.20 0.46 -12.29
CA LYS A 226 -18.54 -0.16 -12.22
C LYS A 226 -19.14 -0.23 -10.80
N GLY A 227 -18.60 0.55 -9.86
CA GLY A 227 -19.09 0.61 -8.47
C GLY A 227 -18.65 -0.55 -7.56
N LYS A 228 -17.95 -1.57 -8.05
CA LYS A 228 -17.62 -2.76 -7.24
C LYS A 228 -16.46 -2.56 -6.22
N GLY A 229 -15.95 -1.33 -6.10
CA GLY A 229 -14.55 -1.03 -5.82
C GLY A 229 -13.96 -1.63 -4.55
N LEU A 230 -14.29 -1.09 -3.38
CA LEU A 230 -13.61 -1.50 -2.15
C LEU A 230 -14.17 -2.79 -1.53
N ASP A 231 -15.46 -3.06 -1.75
CA ASP A 231 -16.12 -4.27 -1.27
C ASP A 231 -15.54 -5.53 -1.94
N SER A 232 -15.15 -5.46 -3.22
CA SER A 232 -14.48 -6.57 -3.92
C SER A 232 -13.08 -6.88 -3.37
N ILE A 233 -12.36 -5.89 -2.85
CA ILE A 233 -11.06 -6.11 -2.18
C ILE A 233 -11.27 -6.81 -0.85
N LEU A 234 -12.24 -6.33 -0.06
CA LEU A 234 -12.50 -6.84 1.28
C LEU A 234 -13.17 -8.22 1.27
N SER A 235 -14.07 -8.48 0.31
CA SER A 235 -14.80 -9.75 0.21
C SER A 235 -13.97 -10.91 -0.30
N CYS A 236 -12.89 -10.63 -1.04
CA CYS A 236 -12.00 -11.65 -1.59
C CYS A 236 -10.73 -11.89 -0.75
N ALA A 237 -10.45 -11.01 0.22
CA ALA A 237 -9.32 -11.13 1.11
C ALA A 237 -9.69 -11.91 2.38
N ASP A 238 -8.77 -12.74 2.87
CA ASP A 238 -8.89 -13.33 4.20
C ASP A 238 -8.76 -12.25 5.28
N ILE A 239 -7.89 -11.28 5.02
CA ILE A 239 -7.67 -10.11 5.86
C ILE A 239 -7.60 -8.88 4.96
N GLY A 240 -8.48 -7.92 5.18
CA GLY A 240 -8.49 -6.62 4.52
C GLY A 240 -8.31 -5.49 5.53
N GLY A 241 -7.63 -4.43 5.13
CA GLY A 241 -7.43 -3.25 5.94
C GLY A 241 -7.47 -1.97 5.12
N LEU A 242 -8.19 -0.97 5.63
CA LEU A 242 -8.30 0.35 5.04
C LEU A 242 -8.11 1.40 6.14
N CYS A 243 -7.09 2.25 5.99
CA CYS A 243 -6.79 3.32 6.92
C CYS A 243 -6.81 4.67 6.17
N SER A 244 -7.58 5.63 6.67
CA SER A 244 -7.59 7.00 6.15
C SER A 244 -8.17 7.94 7.19
N GLY A 245 -7.59 9.13 7.31
CA GLY A 245 -7.97 10.07 8.36
C GLY A 245 -7.78 9.45 9.75
N LYS A 246 -8.79 9.58 10.61
CA LYS A 246 -8.83 8.97 11.95
C LYS A 246 -9.61 7.64 12.00
N ALA A 247 -9.80 6.97 10.86
CA ALA A 247 -10.55 5.73 10.80
C ALA A 247 -9.70 4.57 10.25
N LEU A 248 -9.91 3.39 10.84
CA LEU A 248 -9.36 2.12 10.39
C LEU A 248 -10.50 1.11 10.26
N LEU A 249 -10.69 0.57 9.07
CA LEU A 249 -11.53 -0.59 8.82
C LEU A 249 -10.64 -1.82 8.72
N VAL A 250 -11.01 -2.87 9.43
CA VAL A 250 -10.41 -4.21 9.32
C VAL A 250 -11.52 -5.20 8.98
N ASP A 251 -11.32 -5.95 7.91
CA ASP A 251 -12.17 -7.06 7.51
C ASP A 251 -11.39 -8.36 7.73
N ILE A 252 -11.96 -9.30 8.45
CA ILE A 252 -11.40 -10.65 8.61
C ILE A 252 -12.47 -11.63 8.17
N LYS A 253 -12.26 -12.25 6.99
CA LYS A 253 -13.19 -13.24 6.42
C LYS A 253 -14.65 -12.77 6.35
N GLY A 254 -14.88 -11.50 6.02
CA GLY A 254 -16.19 -10.86 5.91
C GLY A 254 -16.66 -10.17 7.19
N GLU A 255 -15.96 -10.31 8.32
CA GLU A 255 -16.28 -9.62 9.57
C GLU A 255 -15.64 -8.23 9.61
N LYS A 256 -16.39 -7.23 9.13
CA LYS A 256 -15.99 -5.82 9.10
C LYS A 256 -16.09 -5.16 10.47
N ASN A 257 -14.96 -4.66 10.96
CA ASN A 257 -14.87 -3.83 12.16
C ASN A 257 -14.26 -2.47 11.80
N VAL A 258 -14.80 -1.39 12.39
CA VAL A 258 -14.31 -0.03 12.16
C VAL A 258 -13.95 0.64 13.48
N TYR A 259 -12.74 1.16 13.55
CA TYR A 259 -12.13 1.73 14.74
C TYR A 259 -11.81 3.21 14.53
N ASP A 260 -11.91 3.98 15.62
CA ASP A 260 -11.24 5.28 15.69
C ASP A 260 -9.77 5.03 16.04
N ILE A 261 -8.87 5.66 15.30
CA ILE A 261 -7.44 5.67 15.61
C ILE A 261 -7.05 7.03 16.21
N ASN A 262 -6.03 7.03 17.07
CA ASN A 262 -5.58 8.21 17.82
C ASN A 262 -4.69 9.16 17.00
N PHE A 263 -4.43 8.83 15.72
CA PHE A 263 -3.67 9.64 14.78
C PHE A 263 -4.49 9.89 13.51
N ASN A 264 -4.07 10.89 12.71
CA ASN A 264 -4.72 11.26 11.46
C ASN A 264 -3.84 10.85 10.27
N PHE A 265 -4.12 9.71 9.65
CA PHE A 265 -3.33 9.20 8.53
C PHE A 265 -3.46 10.12 7.30
N PRO A 266 -2.33 10.60 6.72
CA PRO A 266 -2.35 11.43 5.52
C PRO A 266 -2.61 10.55 4.30
N GLY A 267 -3.73 10.77 3.61
CA GLY A 267 -4.11 9.99 2.42
C GLY A 267 -4.86 8.70 2.74
N THR A 268 -4.57 7.65 1.99
CA THR A 268 -5.23 6.33 2.11
C THR A 268 -4.18 5.22 2.14
N LEU A 269 -4.40 4.23 2.99
CA LEU A 269 -3.67 2.97 2.98
C LEU A 269 -4.68 1.83 2.82
N ILE A 270 -4.46 0.99 1.82
CA ILE A 270 -5.14 -0.28 1.62
C ILE A 270 -4.11 -1.39 1.78
N TYR A 271 -4.39 -2.40 2.58
CA TYR A 271 -3.59 -3.62 2.61
C TYR A 271 -4.51 -4.84 2.70
N PHE A 272 -4.08 -5.95 2.12
CA PHE A 272 -4.84 -7.18 2.17
C PHE A 272 -3.95 -8.42 2.07
N GLU A 273 -4.49 -9.53 2.54
CA GLU A 273 -3.87 -10.85 2.55
C GLU A 273 -4.87 -11.86 1.96
N VAL A 274 -4.40 -12.68 1.02
CA VAL A 274 -5.21 -13.69 0.34
C VAL A 274 -4.49 -15.03 0.38
N ASP A 275 -5.14 -16.06 0.92
CA ASP A 275 -4.70 -17.44 0.84
C ASP A 275 -5.02 -18.00 -0.55
N LEU A 276 -3.98 -18.14 -1.37
CA LEU A 276 -4.10 -18.60 -2.74
C LEU A 276 -4.30 -20.12 -2.85
N SER A 277 -4.12 -20.87 -1.76
CA SER A 277 -4.41 -22.32 -1.75
C SER A 277 -5.91 -22.62 -1.91
N GLN A 278 -6.77 -21.64 -1.58
CA GLN A 278 -8.23 -21.77 -1.62
C GLN A 278 -8.85 -21.33 -2.95
N MET A 279 -8.04 -20.85 -3.91
CA MET A 279 -8.54 -20.36 -5.19
C MET A 279 -9.10 -21.48 -6.06
N GLU A 280 -10.19 -21.20 -6.77
CA GLU A 280 -10.80 -22.13 -7.73
C GLU A 280 -9.90 -22.33 -8.97
N ASP A 281 -9.99 -23.50 -9.57
CA ASP A 281 -9.35 -23.76 -10.86
C ASP A 281 -10.13 -23.04 -11.98
N GLU A 282 -9.45 -22.58 -13.04
CA GLU A 282 -10.14 -21.97 -14.19
C GLU A 282 -11.11 -22.99 -14.81
N GLU A 283 -12.39 -22.61 -14.99
CA GLU A 283 -13.35 -23.44 -15.71
C GLU A 283 -12.93 -23.54 -17.19
N VAL A 284 -12.44 -24.71 -17.59
CA VAL A 284 -12.32 -25.06 -19.01
C VAL A 284 -13.74 -25.37 -19.50
N LEU A 285 -14.38 -24.38 -20.11
CA LEU A 285 -15.58 -24.65 -20.91
C LEU A 285 -15.16 -25.54 -22.07
N ASP A 286 -15.45 -26.84 -21.96
CA ASP A 286 -15.40 -27.75 -23.10
C ASP A 286 -16.21 -27.11 -24.22
N SER A 287 -15.53 -26.78 -25.31
CA SER A 287 -16.11 -26.11 -26.46
C SER A 287 -17.40 -26.80 -26.86
N PHE A 288 -18.50 -26.04 -26.91
CA PHE A 288 -19.72 -26.52 -27.57
C PHE A 288 -19.38 -26.89 -29.01
N GLU A 289 -19.33 -28.19 -29.31
CA GLU A 289 -19.30 -28.67 -30.67
C GLU A 289 -20.61 -28.22 -31.35
N PHE A 290 -20.49 -27.37 -32.36
CA PHE A 290 -21.57 -27.00 -33.27
C PHE A 290 -21.69 -28.03 -34.39
#